data_AF-A0A3D1YPN6-F1
#
_entry.id   AF-A0A3D1YPN6-F1
#
_cell.length_a   1.000
_cell.length_b   1.000
_cell.length_c   1.000
_cell.angle_alpha   90.00
_cell.angle_beta   90.00
_cell.angle_gamma   90.00
#
_symmetry.space_group_name_H-M   'P 1'
#
loop_
_entity.id
_entity.type
_entity.pdbx_description
1 polymer ?
#
loop_
_entity_poly.entity_id
_entity_poly.type
_entity_poly.pdbx_seq_one_letter_code
_entity_poly.pdbx_strand_id
1 'polypeptide(L)'
;MSKQVIEALSPAKLNLFLHVTGQRDNGYHELQTAFQLLDWGDRMRFEITETPGITIQPPVAGVPNEDNLIFRAAASLGLPEDRGVAISIEKVIPMGGGLGGGSSNAAVTLLALNDLFDLGHSIDELALKGAALGADVPVFVRGTSAWAEGIGDELMPLELPERWFVIIYPDCHVSTQEIFSAPELTRNTPPITVSAFFEGPV
;
A
#
# COMPACT_ATOMS: atom_id res chain seq x y z
N MET A 1 -4.63 -21.29 20.27
CA MET A 1 -3.18 -21.53 20.04
C MET A 1 -2.70 -20.34 19.24
N SER A 2 -1.71 -19.58 19.74
CA SER A 2 -1.13 -18.47 18.97
C SER A 2 -0.51 -19.05 17.71
N LYS A 3 -0.89 -18.52 16.53
CA LYS A 3 -0.26 -18.92 15.27
C LYS A 3 1.24 -18.60 15.39
N GLN A 4 2.10 -19.53 14.96
CA GLN A 4 3.55 -19.25 14.84
C GLN A 4 3.93 -18.77 13.45
N VAL A 5 3.05 -18.96 12.47
CA VAL A 5 3.26 -18.61 11.07
C VAL A 5 1.99 -18.02 10.47
N ILE A 6 2.14 -16.96 9.68
CA ILE A 6 1.10 -16.40 8.80
C ILE A 6 1.65 -16.31 7.38
N GLU A 7 0.86 -16.77 6.41
CA GLU A 7 1.10 -16.56 4.99
C GLU A 7 -0.02 -15.68 4.43
N ALA A 8 0.35 -14.68 3.63
CA ALA A 8 -0.59 -13.70 3.13
C ALA A 8 -0.24 -13.25 1.70
N LEU A 9 -1.28 -12.97 0.93
CA LEU A 9 -1.17 -12.22 -0.32
C LEU A 9 -0.97 -10.74 0.04
N SER A 10 -0.01 -10.10 -0.63
CA SER A 10 0.17 -8.65 -0.64
C SER A 10 -0.27 -8.13 -2.01
N PRO A 11 -1.56 -7.75 -2.15
CA PRO A 11 -2.17 -7.47 -3.45
C PRO A 11 -1.59 -6.21 -4.08
N ALA A 12 -1.57 -6.15 -5.41
CA ALA A 12 -1.41 -4.91 -6.15
C ALA A 12 -2.71 -4.09 -6.14
N LYS A 13 -2.61 -2.82 -6.55
CA LYS A 13 -3.76 -1.96 -6.81
C LYS A 13 -3.71 -1.34 -8.19
N LEU A 14 -4.85 -0.88 -8.66
CA LEU A 14 -5.00 0.04 -9.78
C LEU A 14 -5.67 1.34 -9.31
N ASN A 15 -5.30 2.45 -9.93
CA ASN A 15 -6.12 3.65 -9.94
C ASN A 15 -7.01 3.58 -11.20
N LEU A 16 -8.30 3.27 -11.04
CA LEU A 16 -9.21 3.14 -12.20
C LEU A 16 -9.41 4.47 -12.94
N PHE A 17 -9.26 5.56 -12.22
CA PHE A 17 -8.98 6.90 -12.74
C PHE A 17 -8.08 7.62 -11.74
N LEU A 18 -7.43 8.71 -12.14
CA LEU A 18 -6.68 9.58 -11.22
C LEU A 18 -6.82 11.02 -11.69
N HIS A 19 -7.59 11.81 -10.96
CA HIS A 19 -7.74 13.23 -11.19
C HIS A 19 -6.86 14.01 -10.21
N VAL A 20 -6.13 14.99 -10.73
CA VAL A 20 -5.48 16.02 -9.91
C VAL A 20 -6.41 17.22 -9.91
N THR A 21 -7.09 17.43 -8.79
CA THR A 21 -8.15 18.44 -8.65
C THR A 21 -7.63 19.80 -8.20
N GLY A 22 -6.40 19.84 -7.65
CA GLY A 22 -5.76 21.04 -7.16
C GLY A 22 -4.31 20.82 -6.72
N GLN A 23 -3.69 21.89 -6.25
CA GLN A 23 -2.41 21.86 -5.56
C GLN A 23 -2.49 22.72 -4.29
N ARG A 24 -2.09 22.14 -3.16
CA ARG A 24 -2.02 22.80 -1.85
C ARG A 24 -0.81 23.73 -1.79
N ASP A 25 -0.85 24.71 -0.89
CA ASP A 25 0.24 25.67 -0.65
C ASP A 25 1.57 25.00 -0.25
N ASN A 26 1.49 23.82 0.37
CA ASN A 26 2.66 23.02 0.76
C ASN A 26 3.25 22.18 -0.38
N GLY A 27 2.74 22.32 -1.60
CA GLY A 27 3.22 21.65 -2.81
C GLY A 27 2.58 20.30 -3.11
N TYR A 28 1.80 19.73 -2.18
CA TYR A 28 1.06 18.48 -2.41
C TYR A 28 -0.12 18.69 -3.35
N HIS A 29 -0.49 17.64 -4.08
CA HIS A 29 -1.62 17.65 -5.00
C HIS A 29 -2.88 17.11 -4.32
N GLU A 30 -4.00 17.80 -4.55
CA GLU A 30 -5.32 17.23 -4.23
C GLU A 30 -5.66 16.21 -5.33
N LEU A 31 -6.04 15.02 -4.90
CA LEU A 31 -6.30 13.88 -5.75
C LEU A 31 -7.74 13.43 -5.58
N GLN A 32 -8.27 12.85 -6.64
CA GLN A 32 -9.48 12.04 -6.60
C GLN A 32 -9.25 10.77 -7.41
N THR A 33 -9.50 9.61 -6.84
CA THR A 33 -9.25 8.32 -7.48
C THR A 33 -10.17 7.22 -6.95
N ALA A 34 -10.39 6.19 -7.77
CA ALA A 34 -10.93 4.91 -7.32
C ALA A 34 -9.82 3.87 -7.30
N PHE A 35 -9.45 3.43 -6.10
CA PHE A 35 -8.54 2.32 -5.88
C PHE A 35 -9.28 0.99 -6.05
N GLN A 36 -8.74 0.15 -6.93
CA GLN A 36 -9.15 -1.24 -7.08
C GLN A 36 -8.02 -2.14 -6.60
N LEU A 37 -8.25 -2.91 -5.54
CA LEU A 37 -7.32 -3.98 -5.14
C LEU A 37 -7.45 -5.17 -6.11
N LEU A 38 -6.33 -5.83 -6.40
CA LEU A 38 -6.29 -6.98 -7.28
C LEU A 38 -6.13 -8.28 -6.49
N ASP A 39 -6.73 -9.36 -6.97
CA ASP A 39 -6.45 -10.72 -6.51
C ASP A 39 -5.13 -11.26 -7.11
N TRP A 40 -4.10 -10.42 -7.10
CA TRP A 40 -2.76 -10.71 -7.62
C TRP A 40 -1.75 -9.80 -6.94
N GLY A 41 -0.62 -10.37 -6.52
CA GLY A 41 0.43 -9.61 -5.86
C GLY A 41 1.50 -10.48 -5.23
N ASP A 42 2.35 -9.87 -4.41
CA ASP A 42 3.47 -10.55 -3.76
C ASP A 42 2.96 -11.56 -2.74
N ARG A 43 3.75 -12.60 -2.45
CA ARG A 43 3.44 -13.57 -1.38
C ARG A 43 4.36 -13.32 -0.21
N MET A 44 3.79 -13.19 0.98
CA MET A 44 4.55 -12.91 2.20
C MET A 44 4.32 -14.01 3.24
N ARG A 45 5.38 -14.36 3.96
CA ARG A 45 5.35 -15.30 5.08
C ARG A 45 5.99 -14.64 6.30
N PHE A 46 5.35 -14.78 7.45
CA PHE A 46 5.79 -14.23 8.73
C PHE A 46 5.88 -15.37 9.74
N GLU A 47 7.03 -15.55 10.37
CA GLU A 47 7.27 -16.63 11.34
C GLU A 47 7.93 -16.08 12.59
N ILE A 48 7.37 -16.38 13.77
CA ILE A 48 7.98 -16.00 15.05
C ILE A 48 9.30 -16.76 15.21
N THR A 49 10.34 -16.04 15.62
CA THR A 49 11.65 -16.62 15.94
C THR A 49 11.96 -16.48 17.44
N GLU A 50 12.77 -17.39 17.97
CA GLU A 50 13.27 -17.29 19.36
C GLU A 50 14.36 -16.21 19.50
N THR A 51 15.07 -15.88 18.41
CA THR A 51 16.04 -14.79 18.39
C THR A 51 15.31 -13.46 18.21
N PRO A 52 15.54 -12.46 19.09
CA PRO A 52 14.97 -11.12 18.93
C PRO A 52 15.40 -10.42 17.64
N GLY A 53 14.51 -9.57 17.12
CA GLY A 53 14.76 -8.73 15.97
C GLY A 53 13.92 -9.06 14.73
N ILE A 54 14.14 -8.30 13.67
CA ILE A 54 13.39 -8.40 12.40
C ILE A 54 14.37 -8.85 11.32
N THR A 55 14.07 -9.98 10.68
CA THR A 55 14.85 -10.48 9.53
C THR A 55 13.97 -10.55 8.30
N ILE A 56 14.48 -10.11 7.15
CA ILE A 56 13.75 -10.07 5.88
C ILE A 56 14.55 -10.86 4.85
N GLN A 57 13.90 -11.82 4.17
CA GLN A 57 14.53 -12.71 3.21
C GLN A 57 13.70 -12.89 1.91
N PRO A 58 14.33 -12.88 0.73
CA PRO A 58 15.67 -12.38 0.49
C PRO A 58 15.76 -10.86 0.81
N PRO A 59 16.95 -10.30 1.03
CA PRO A 59 17.11 -8.85 1.04
C PRO A 59 16.54 -8.27 -0.26
N VAL A 60 15.77 -7.18 -0.14
CA VAL A 60 15.25 -6.48 -1.31
C VAL A 60 16.44 -5.80 -2.00
N ALA A 61 16.78 -6.27 -3.22
CA ALA A 61 17.95 -5.79 -3.93
C ALA A 61 17.92 -4.26 -4.12
N GLY A 62 18.99 -3.59 -3.71
CA GLY A 62 19.13 -2.13 -3.84
C GLY A 62 18.37 -1.30 -2.80
N VAL A 63 17.72 -1.91 -1.81
CA VAL A 63 16.98 -1.21 -0.74
C VAL A 63 17.60 -1.55 0.61
N PRO A 64 18.29 -0.61 1.29
CA PRO A 64 18.72 -0.78 2.68
C PRO A 64 17.54 -1.14 3.58
N ASN A 65 17.79 -1.90 4.66
CA ASN A 65 16.71 -2.32 5.56
C ASN A 65 15.95 -1.13 6.15
N GLU A 66 16.63 -0.02 6.45
CA GLU A 66 16.03 1.21 6.97
C GLU A 66 15.08 1.90 5.99
N ASP A 67 15.29 1.72 4.69
CA ASP A 67 14.41 2.22 3.63
C ASP A 67 13.34 1.20 3.22
N ASN A 68 13.47 -0.06 3.66
CA ASN A 68 12.53 -1.11 3.36
C ASN A 68 11.23 -0.92 4.15
N LEU A 69 10.13 -0.67 3.44
CA LEU A 69 8.81 -0.45 4.02
C LEU A 69 8.31 -1.62 4.89
N ILE A 70 8.74 -2.86 4.61
CA ILE A 70 8.46 -4.04 5.46
C ILE A 70 9.13 -3.87 6.83
N PHE A 71 10.41 -3.51 6.83
CA PHE A 71 11.17 -3.32 8.06
C PHE A 71 10.61 -2.16 8.87
N ARG A 72 10.34 -1.02 8.23
CA ARG A 72 9.76 0.17 8.86
C ARG A 72 8.38 -0.12 9.45
N ALA A 73 7.54 -0.88 8.74
CA ALA A 73 6.25 -1.34 9.24
C ALA A 73 6.40 -2.20 10.51
N ALA A 74 7.24 -3.23 10.45
CA ALA A 74 7.50 -4.10 11.59
C ALA A 74 8.06 -3.35 12.80
N ALA A 75 9.02 -2.45 12.58
CA ALA A 75 9.60 -1.63 13.64
C ALA A 75 8.58 -0.68 14.29
N SER A 76 7.61 -0.18 13.52
CA SER A 76 6.58 0.76 14.02
C SER A 76 5.57 0.14 15.01
N LEU A 77 5.55 -1.18 15.12
CA LEU A 77 4.65 -1.94 16.00
C LEU A 77 5.21 -2.15 17.41
N GLY A 78 6.52 -1.99 17.61
CA GLY A 78 7.16 -2.25 18.92
C GLY A 78 7.03 -3.72 19.33
N LEU A 79 7.65 -4.62 18.55
CA LEU A 79 7.61 -6.06 18.81
C LEU A 79 8.24 -6.41 20.18
N PRO A 80 7.83 -7.52 20.82
CA PRO A 80 8.44 -7.99 22.07
C PRO A 80 9.95 -8.17 21.97
N GLU A 81 10.67 -7.86 23.06
CA GLU A 81 12.14 -7.96 23.10
C GLU A 81 12.68 -9.39 23.26
N ASP A 82 11.82 -10.34 23.64
CA ASP A 82 12.19 -11.73 23.94
C ASP A 82 12.07 -12.67 22.74
N ARG A 83 11.50 -12.20 21.63
CA ARG A 83 11.26 -12.96 20.39
C ARG A 83 11.43 -12.06 19.18
N GLY A 84 11.57 -12.66 18.00
CA GLY A 84 11.70 -11.92 16.74
C GLY A 84 10.75 -12.43 15.68
N VAL A 85 10.94 -11.93 14.46
CA VAL A 85 10.21 -12.39 13.29
C VAL A 85 11.11 -12.56 12.08
N ALA A 86 10.93 -13.68 11.39
CA ALA A 86 11.43 -13.93 10.05
C ALA A 86 10.33 -13.62 9.03
N ILE A 87 10.61 -12.69 8.13
CA ILE A 87 9.71 -12.26 7.07
C ILE A 87 10.29 -12.71 5.74
N SER A 88 9.53 -13.50 4.99
CA SER A 88 9.89 -13.90 3.62
C SER A 88 8.96 -13.27 2.61
N ILE A 89 9.51 -12.85 1.47
CA ILE A 89 8.72 -12.26 0.38
C ILE A 89 9.09 -12.85 -0.98
N GLU A 90 8.09 -13.35 -1.69
CA GLU A 90 8.16 -13.66 -3.11
C GLU A 90 7.61 -12.47 -3.89
N LYS A 91 8.51 -11.68 -4.49
CA LYS A 91 8.16 -10.48 -5.26
C LYS A 91 7.70 -10.86 -6.66
N VAL A 92 6.47 -10.46 -7.01
CA VAL A 92 5.92 -10.56 -8.38
C VAL A 92 5.44 -9.22 -8.89
N ILE A 93 5.07 -8.29 -8.00
CA ILE A 93 4.73 -6.92 -8.37
C ILE A 93 6.03 -6.19 -8.74
N PRO A 94 6.15 -5.63 -9.96
CA PRO A 94 7.30 -4.84 -10.35
C PRO A 94 7.59 -3.70 -9.37
N MET A 95 8.87 -3.37 -9.21
CA MET A 95 9.26 -2.22 -8.41
C MET A 95 8.84 -0.93 -9.12
N GLY A 96 8.09 -0.08 -8.43
CA GLY A 96 7.49 1.11 -9.04
C GLY A 96 6.23 0.77 -9.85
N GLY A 97 6.05 1.40 -11.01
CA GLY A 97 4.96 1.11 -11.94
C GLY A 97 3.55 1.52 -11.48
N GLY A 98 3.40 2.19 -10.34
CA GLY A 98 2.11 2.68 -9.85
C GLY A 98 1.19 1.61 -9.25
N LEU A 99 1.66 0.37 -9.08
CA LEU A 99 0.87 -0.77 -8.59
C LEU A 99 0.81 -0.91 -7.05
N GLY A 100 1.50 -0.05 -6.32
CA GLY A 100 1.42 0.02 -4.86
C GLY A 100 2.08 -1.15 -4.11
N GLY A 101 2.97 -1.93 -4.75
CA GLY A 101 3.55 -3.14 -4.14
C GLY A 101 4.24 -2.89 -2.79
N GLY A 102 5.10 -1.88 -2.68
CA GLY A 102 5.77 -1.56 -1.41
C GLY A 102 4.80 -1.15 -0.30
N SER A 103 3.78 -0.35 -0.64
CA SER A 103 2.73 0.06 0.31
C SER A 103 1.89 -1.14 0.77
N SER A 104 1.59 -2.06 -0.15
CA SER A 104 0.91 -3.33 0.16
C SER A 104 1.75 -4.18 1.10
N ASN A 105 3.05 -4.32 0.84
CA ASN A 105 3.95 -5.12 1.69
C ASN A 105 4.01 -4.56 3.13
N ALA A 106 4.04 -3.23 3.28
CA ALA A 106 3.95 -2.59 4.59
C ALA A 106 2.62 -2.87 5.29
N ALA A 107 1.49 -2.70 4.60
CA ALA A 107 0.16 -2.93 5.16
C ALA A 107 -0.02 -4.38 5.63
N VAL A 108 0.36 -5.35 4.79
CA VAL A 108 0.31 -6.77 5.15
C VAL A 108 1.23 -7.09 6.32
N THR A 109 2.40 -6.45 6.39
CA THR A 109 3.28 -6.59 7.56
C THR A 109 2.64 -6.07 8.84
N LEU A 110 2.01 -4.89 8.80
CA LEU A 110 1.29 -4.34 9.94
C LEU A 110 0.18 -5.29 10.43
N LEU A 111 -0.65 -5.79 9.50
CA LEU A 111 -1.75 -6.70 9.80
C LEU A 111 -1.27 -8.05 10.34
N ALA A 112 -0.31 -8.68 9.65
CA ALA A 112 0.18 -10.00 10.01
C ALA A 112 0.89 -9.99 11.36
N LEU A 113 1.74 -9.00 11.63
CA LEU A 113 2.46 -8.93 12.90
C LEU A 113 1.55 -8.54 14.06
N ASN A 114 0.53 -7.71 13.83
CA ASN A 114 -0.50 -7.43 14.83
C ASN A 114 -1.25 -8.71 15.26
N ASP A 115 -1.62 -9.59 14.31
CA ASP A 115 -2.23 -10.91 14.60
C ASP A 115 -1.23 -11.87 15.26
N LEU A 116 -0.01 -11.96 14.70
CA LEU A 116 1.00 -12.93 15.11
C LEU A 116 1.49 -12.71 16.56
N PHE A 117 1.64 -11.44 16.95
CA PHE A 117 2.10 -11.05 18.29
C PHE A 117 0.97 -10.64 19.24
N ASP A 118 -0.29 -10.70 18.80
CA ASP A 118 -1.46 -10.31 19.59
C ASP A 118 -1.32 -8.89 20.19
N LEU A 119 -0.94 -7.93 19.34
CA LEU A 119 -0.61 -6.56 19.77
C LEU A 119 -1.86 -5.71 20.05
N GLY A 120 -3.03 -6.15 19.59
CA GLY A 120 -4.31 -5.52 19.88
C GLY A 120 -4.59 -4.20 19.17
N HIS A 121 -3.82 -3.81 18.15
CA HIS A 121 -4.13 -2.63 17.35
C HIS A 121 -5.39 -2.84 16.50
N SER A 122 -6.24 -1.83 16.48
CA SER A 122 -7.38 -1.74 15.56
C SER A 122 -6.94 -1.43 14.12
N ILE A 123 -7.83 -1.68 13.16
CA ILE A 123 -7.58 -1.36 11.74
C ILE A 123 -7.30 0.14 11.54
N ASP A 124 -7.99 1.02 12.27
CA ASP A 124 -7.77 2.47 12.15
C ASP A 124 -6.40 2.89 12.71
N GLU A 125 -5.94 2.29 13.80
CA GLU A 125 -4.59 2.54 14.33
C GLU A 125 -3.49 2.04 13.39
N LEU A 126 -3.69 0.85 12.79
CA LEU A 126 -2.78 0.32 11.79
C LEU A 126 -2.79 1.19 10.52
N ALA A 127 -3.94 1.70 10.09
CA ALA A 127 -4.04 2.60 8.95
C ALA A 127 -3.32 3.93 9.23
N LEU A 128 -3.45 4.47 10.45
CA LEU A 128 -2.73 5.68 10.87
C LEU A 128 -1.21 5.48 10.89
N LYS A 129 -0.73 4.35 11.44
CA LYS A 129 0.70 3.98 11.37
C LYS A 129 1.16 3.83 9.91
N GLY A 130 0.32 3.20 9.08
CA GLY A 130 0.57 3.01 7.66
C GLY A 130 0.69 4.32 6.88
N ALA A 131 -0.13 5.32 7.19
CA ALA A 131 -0.08 6.63 6.53
C ALA A 131 1.29 7.33 6.68
N ALA A 132 2.01 7.09 7.78
CA ALA A 132 3.37 7.61 7.97
C ALA A 132 4.44 6.88 7.13
N LEU A 133 4.11 5.70 6.58
CA LEU A 133 4.97 4.91 5.71
C LEU A 133 4.73 5.22 4.23
N GLY A 134 3.48 5.50 3.85
CA GLY A 134 3.10 5.93 2.51
C GLY A 134 1.60 6.15 2.35
N ALA A 135 1.21 7.06 1.45
CA ALA A 135 -0.19 7.46 1.23
C ALA A 135 -1.12 6.29 0.81
N ASP A 136 -0.58 5.31 0.07
CA ASP A 136 -1.36 4.14 -0.37
C ASP A 136 -1.47 3.03 0.71
N VAL A 137 -0.71 3.08 1.81
CA VAL A 137 -0.73 2.00 2.82
C VAL A 137 -2.10 1.83 3.49
N PRO A 138 -2.83 2.91 3.87
CA PRO A 138 -4.14 2.80 4.50
C PRO A 138 -5.18 2.01 3.69
N VAL A 139 -5.21 2.13 2.36
CA VAL A 139 -6.18 1.37 1.54
C VAL A 139 -5.92 -0.13 1.60
N PHE A 140 -4.65 -0.54 1.63
CA PHE A 140 -4.27 -1.94 1.81
C PHE A 140 -4.54 -2.45 3.23
N VAL A 141 -4.35 -1.61 4.26
CA VAL A 141 -4.69 -1.98 5.65
C VAL A 141 -6.19 -2.21 5.82
N ARG A 142 -7.02 -1.36 5.19
CA ARG A 142 -8.48 -1.52 5.21
C ARG A 142 -8.96 -2.71 4.36
N GLY A 143 -8.18 -3.12 3.36
CA GLY A 143 -8.37 -4.38 2.63
C GLY A 143 -9.53 -4.38 1.63
N THR A 144 -10.10 -3.21 1.32
CA THR A 144 -11.20 -3.07 0.37
C THR A 144 -10.87 -2.00 -0.67
N SER A 145 -11.37 -2.17 -1.90
CA SER A 145 -11.41 -1.09 -2.88
C SER A 145 -12.08 0.16 -2.29
N ALA A 146 -11.62 1.33 -2.70
CA ALA A 146 -12.02 2.58 -2.08
C ALA A 146 -12.02 3.75 -3.07
N TRP A 147 -12.97 4.65 -2.89
CA TRP A 147 -12.86 6.01 -3.35
C TRP A 147 -11.88 6.75 -2.44
N ALA A 148 -10.98 7.54 -3.03
CA ALA A 148 -10.00 8.30 -2.29
C ALA A 148 -9.97 9.76 -2.74
N GLU A 149 -9.94 10.66 -1.75
CA GLU A 149 -9.79 12.10 -1.93
C GLU A 149 -8.63 12.64 -1.07
N GLY A 150 -8.52 13.96 -0.94
CA GLY A 150 -7.41 14.60 -0.22
C GLY A 150 -6.08 14.37 -0.96
N ILE A 151 -5.05 13.92 -0.25
CA ILE A 151 -3.78 13.49 -0.88
C ILE A 151 -3.78 11.99 -1.21
N GLY A 152 -4.96 11.37 -1.26
CA GLY A 152 -5.16 9.92 -1.38
C GLY A 152 -5.42 9.22 -0.04
N ASP A 153 -5.59 9.99 1.04
CA ASP A 153 -5.72 9.53 2.43
C ASP A 153 -7.16 9.53 2.96
N GLU A 154 -8.06 10.26 2.32
CA GLU A 154 -9.49 10.29 2.66
C GLU A 154 -10.22 9.15 1.95
N LEU A 155 -10.34 8.00 2.63
CA LEU A 155 -10.84 6.76 2.04
C LEU A 155 -12.31 6.50 2.39
N MET A 156 -13.11 6.22 1.36
CA MET A 156 -14.47 5.70 1.48
C MET A 156 -14.57 4.35 0.76
N PRO A 157 -15.01 3.26 1.42
CA PRO A 157 -15.16 1.95 0.78
C PRO A 157 -16.02 2.02 -0.49
N LEU A 158 -15.59 1.31 -1.53
CA LEU A 158 -16.24 1.32 -2.84
C LEU A 158 -16.40 -0.11 -3.36
N GLU A 159 -17.65 -0.54 -3.54
CA GLU A 159 -17.96 -1.81 -4.20
C GLU A 159 -17.82 -1.66 -5.71
N LEU A 160 -16.95 -2.47 -6.31
CA LEU A 160 -16.66 -2.44 -7.73
C LEU A 160 -17.02 -3.78 -8.36
N PRO A 161 -17.58 -3.79 -9.59
CA PRO A 161 -17.86 -5.03 -10.28
C PRO A 161 -16.56 -5.78 -10.59
N GLU A 162 -16.60 -7.11 -10.49
CA GLU A 162 -15.45 -7.95 -10.87
C GLU A 162 -15.07 -7.73 -12.34
N ARG A 163 -13.78 -7.51 -12.59
CA ARG A 163 -13.22 -7.29 -13.92
C ARG A 163 -11.86 -7.95 -14.04
N TRP A 164 -11.57 -8.41 -15.25
CA TRP A 164 -10.25 -8.91 -15.62
C TRP A 164 -9.41 -7.77 -16.20
N PHE A 165 -8.15 -7.69 -15.77
CA PHE A 165 -7.20 -6.69 -16.23
C PHE A 165 -5.98 -7.37 -16.85
N VAL A 166 -5.45 -6.79 -17.93
CA VAL A 166 -4.13 -7.12 -18.47
C VAL A 166 -3.21 -5.97 -18.11
N ILE A 167 -2.19 -6.26 -17.30
CA ILE A 167 -1.20 -5.27 -16.86
C ILE A 167 0.02 -5.36 -17.78
N ILE A 168 0.38 -4.24 -18.39
CA ILE A 168 1.58 -4.12 -19.21
C ILE A 168 2.58 -3.27 -18.44
N TYR A 169 3.73 -3.85 -18.10
CA TYR A 169 4.83 -3.17 -17.45
C TYR A 169 5.95 -2.92 -18.46
N PRO A 170 6.09 -1.69 -18.99
CA PRO A 170 7.27 -1.33 -19.77
C PRO A 170 8.49 -1.30 -18.86
N ASP A 171 9.64 -1.79 -19.33
CA ASP A 171 10.90 -1.79 -18.58
C ASP A 171 11.52 -0.38 -18.54
N CYS A 172 10.83 0.55 -17.87
CA CYS A 172 11.27 1.91 -17.64
C CYS A 172 10.89 2.37 -16.23
N HIS A 173 11.72 3.25 -15.68
CA HIS A 173 11.44 3.91 -14.40
C HIS A 173 10.75 5.25 -14.67
N VAL A 174 9.64 5.49 -13.97
CA VAL A 174 8.92 6.77 -13.98
C VAL A 174 8.86 7.28 -12.55
N SER A 175 9.53 8.39 -12.28
CA SER A 175 9.53 9.00 -10.95
C SER A 175 8.20 9.72 -10.70
N THR A 176 7.49 9.32 -9.64
CA THR A 176 6.28 10.00 -9.18
C THR A 176 6.54 11.49 -8.96
N GLN A 177 7.69 11.85 -8.38
CA GLN A 177 8.05 13.23 -8.12
C GLN A 177 8.23 14.04 -9.41
N GLU A 178 8.86 13.46 -10.44
CA GLU A 178 9.04 14.11 -11.73
C GLU A 178 7.70 14.37 -12.41
N ILE A 179 6.80 13.37 -12.42
CA ILE A 179 5.45 13.51 -12.99
C ILE A 179 4.66 14.62 -12.28
N PHE A 180 4.63 14.64 -10.95
CA PHE A 180 3.88 15.64 -10.19
C PHE A 180 4.48 17.06 -10.31
N SER A 181 5.78 17.16 -10.59
CA SER A 181 6.47 18.44 -10.79
C SER A 181 6.41 18.96 -12.23
N ALA A 182 5.99 18.13 -13.21
CA ALA A 182 5.96 18.50 -14.62
C ALA A 182 5.01 19.70 -14.88
N PRO A 183 5.46 20.80 -15.51
CA PRO A 183 4.61 21.96 -15.79
C PRO A 183 3.33 21.62 -16.57
N GLU A 184 3.41 20.61 -17.44
CA GLU A 184 2.33 20.16 -18.32
C GLU A 184 1.26 19.32 -17.60
N LEU A 185 1.50 18.92 -16.36
CA LEU A 185 0.51 18.20 -15.57
C LEU A 185 -0.75 19.04 -15.39
N THR A 186 -1.90 18.49 -15.77
CA THR A 186 -3.21 19.09 -15.48
C THR A 186 -3.45 19.01 -13.97
N ARG A 187 -3.66 20.15 -13.32
CA ARG A 187 -3.79 20.28 -11.85
C ARG A 187 -5.15 20.82 -11.39
N ASN A 188 -6.13 20.80 -12.28
CA ASN A 188 -7.44 21.43 -12.08
C ASN A 188 -8.55 20.60 -12.74
N THR A 189 -8.38 19.28 -12.79
CA THR A 189 -9.42 18.39 -13.30
C THR A 189 -10.65 18.52 -12.40
N PRO A 190 -11.85 18.82 -12.94
CA PRO A 190 -13.05 18.92 -12.14
C PRO A 190 -13.32 17.62 -11.37
N PRO A 191 -13.60 17.68 -10.06
CA PRO A 191 -13.96 16.50 -9.30
C PRO A 191 -15.30 15.94 -9.79
N ILE A 192 -15.44 14.63 -9.71
CA ILE A 192 -16.66 13.90 -10.05
C ILE A 192 -17.26 13.26 -8.79
N THR A 193 -18.52 12.82 -8.86
CA THR A 193 -19.15 12.05 -7.80
C THR A 193 -18.97 10.55 -8.05
N VAL A 194 -19.13 9.73 -7.00
CA VAL A 194 -19.17 8.26 -7.12
C VAL A 194 -20.25 7.81 -8.11
N SER A 195 -21.42 8.45 -8.13
CA SER A 195 -22.49 8.12 -9.09
C SER A 195 -22.05 8.35 -10.54
N ALA A 196 -21.41 9.49 -10.83
CA ALA A 196 -20.93 9.81 -12.17
C ALA A 196 -19.84 8.83 -12.64
N PHE A 197 -19.00 8.33 -11.73
CA PHE A 197 -18.00 7.30 -12.03
C PHE A 197 -18.63 6.00 -12.57
N PHE A 198 -19.81 5.60 -12.09
CA PHE A 198 -20.48 4.38 -12.56
C PHE A 198 -21.30 4.56 -13.85
N GLU A 199 -21.69 5.78 -14.22
CA GLU A 199 -22.56 6.05 -15.38
C GLU A 199 -21.79 6.11 -16.71
N GLY A 200 -20.57 6.65 -16.71
CA GLY A 200 -19.62 6.71 -17.85
C GLY A 200 -20.06 7.54 -19.08
N PRO A 201 -19.14 7.85 -20.03
CA PRO A 201 -17.76 8.26 -19.82
C PRO A 201 -17.72 9.76 -19.44
N VAL A 202 -16.83 10.14 -18.53
CA VAL A 202 -16.44 11.55 -18.30
C VAL A 202 -15.33 11.90 -19.27
#